data_AF-A0A5R8N456-F1
#
_entry.id   AF-A0A5R8N456-F1
#
_cell.length_a   1.000
_cell.length_b   1.000
_cell.length_c   1.000
_cell.angle_alpha   90.00
_cell.angle_beta   90.00
_cell.angle_gamma   90.00
#
_symmetry.space_group_name_H-M   'P 1'
#
loop_
_entity.id
_entity.type
_entity.pdbx_description
1 polymer ?
#
loop_
_entity_poly.entity_id
_entity_poly.type
_entity_poly.pdbx_seq_one_letter_code
_entity_poly.pdbx_strand_id
1 'polypeptide(L)' 'MRTVVRRISLGMSAAVTTAAMVAILAPGPASAEVIVRWYPYTTAGAKSCNTAANAAGPEYYCTVVTIGGTRVYALARP' A
#
# COMPACT_ATOMS: atom_id res chain seq x y z
N MET A 1 15.51 14.86 -44.86
CA MET A 1 15.26 15.80 -43.74
C MET A 1 14.22 15.18 -42.80
N ARG A 2 14.60 15.08 -41.52
CA ARG A 2 13.84 14.89 -40.26
C ARG A 2 12.35 14.49 -40.31
N THR A 3 12.02 13.39 -39.62
CA THR A 3 10.91 13.38 -38.64
C THR A 3 11.28 12.49 -37.45
N VAL A 4 11.81 13.12 -36.40
CA VAL A 4 12.05 12.51 -35.09
C VAL A 4 10.73 12.53 -34.33
N VAL A 5 10.07 11.39 -34.15
CA VAL A 5 8.92 11.29 -33.24
C VAL A 5 9.43 10.86 -31.87
N ARG A 6 9.75 11.88 -31.08
CA ARG A 6 10.10 11.84 -29.66
C ARG A 6 8.90 11.28 -28.89
N ARG A 7 8.98 10.05 -28.38
CA ARG A 7 7.96 9.49 -27.49
C ARG A 7 7.87 10.36 -26.25
N ILE A 8 6.75 11.07 -26.13
CA ILE A 8 6.41 11.94 -25.01
C ILE A 8 6.26 11.04 -23.79
N SER A 9 7.22 11.14 -22.88
CA SER A 9 7.13 10.60 -21.52
C SER A 9 5.87 11.17 -20.86
N LEU A 10 4.84 10.35 -20.69
CA LEU A 10 3.75 10.64 -19.76
C LEU A 10 4.33 10.62 -18.35
N GLY A 11 4.84 11.77 -17.90
CA GLY A 11 5.08 12.04 -16.49
C GLY A 11 3.73 12.03 -15.77
N MET A 12 3.37 10.89 -15.21
CA MET A 12 2.25 10.79 -14.27
C MET A 12 2.65 11.49 -12.98
N SER A 13 2.23 12.75 -12.86
CA SER A 13 2.20 13.52 -11.63
C SER A 13 1.33 12.81 -10.60
N ALA A 14 1.90 11.92 -9.81
CA ALA A 14 1.26 11.37 -8.62
C ALA A 14 1.45 12.35 -7.45
N ALA A 15 0.68 13.44 -7.47
CA ALA A 15 0.44 14.21 -6.26
C ALA A 15 -0.45 13.37 -5.33
N VAL A 16 0.14 12.76 -4.31
CA VAL A 16 -0.65 12.13 -3.23
C VAL A 16 -0.28 12.82 -1.94
N THR A 17 -1.25 13.60 -1.48
CA THR A 17 -1.28 14.34 -0.23
C THR A 17 -1.04 13.40 0.96
N THR A 18 -0.10 13.77 1.82
CA THR A 18 0.16 13.10 3.10
C THR A 18 -0.98 13.37 4.07
N ALA A 19 -2.02 12.53 4.03
CA ALA A 19 -3.02 12.48 5.08
C ALA A 19 -2.50 11.61 6.23
N ALA A 20 -1.97 12.24 7.27
CA ALA A 20 -1.71 11.58 8.55
C ALA A 20 -3.05 11.29 9.23
N MET A 21 -3.47 10.03 9.22
CA MET A 21 -4.66 9.59 9.95
C MET A 21 -4.19 8.76 11.16
N VAL A 22 -4.33 9.34 12.35
CA VAL A 22 -4.17 8.63 13.63
C VAL A 22 -5.32 7.63 13.75
N ALA A 23 -5.04 6.35 13.51
CA ALA A 23 -6.01 5.28 13.76
C ALA A 23 -5.87 4.82 15.21
N ILE A 24 -6.91 5.10 16.00
CA ILE A 24 -7.07 4.67 17.39
C ILE A 24 -7.31 3.16 17.42
N LEU A 25 -6.62 2.50 18.35
CA LEU A 25 -6.53 1.06 18.56
C LEU A 25 -7.90 0.38 18.72
N ALA A 26 -8.18 -0.61 17.87
CA ALA A 26 -9.06 -1.72 18.20
C ALA A 26 -8.18 -2.89 18.71
N PRO A 27 -8.58 -3.63 19.76
CA PRO A 27 -7.79 -4.73 20.29
C PRO A 27 -7.76 -5.86 19.28
N GLY A 28 -6.60 -6.05 18.62
CA GLY A 28 -6.35 -7.22 17.78
C GLY A 28 -6.28 -8.49 18.64
N PRO A 29 -6.65 -9.66 18.09
CA PRO A 29 -6.40 -10.93 18.75
C PRO A 29 -4.89 -11.06 19.01
N ALA A 30 -4.53 -11.43 20.23
CA ALA A 30 -3.16 -11.68 20.66
C ALA A 30 -2.62 -12.94 19.96
N SER A 31 -2.15 -12.77 18.73
CA SER A 31 -1.38 -13.75 17.96
C SER A 31 -0.44 -13.02 16.99
N ALA A 32 0.58 -12.36 17.55
CA ALA A 32 1.83 -11.87 16.94
C ALA A 32 1.85 -11.11 15.58
N GLU A 33 0.77 -10.96 14.83
CA GLU A 33 0.81 -10.24 13.54
C GLU A 33 0.91 -8.73 13.77
N VAL A 34 2.08 -8.16 13.49
CA VAL A 34 2.31 -6.71 13.54
C VAL A 34 1.91 -6.12 12.20
N ILE A 35 0.89 -5.26 12.22
CA ILE A 35 0.54 -4.45 11.06
C ILE A 35 1.48 -3.24 10.97
N VAL A 36 2.24 -3.19 9.89
CA VAL A 36 3.27 -2.18 9.65
C VAL A 36 2.71 -1.00 8.86
N ARG A 37 1.80 -1.25 7.91
CA ARG A 37 1.21 -0.19 7.07
C ARG A 37 -0.11 -0.59 6.43
N TRP A 38 -1.00 0.38 6.28
CA TRP A 38 -2.28 0.22 5.58
C TRP A 38 -2.24 0.81 4.17
N TYR A 39 -2.99 0.18 3.27
CA TYR A 39 -3.19 0.59 1.88
C TYR A 39 -4.69 0.50 1.54
N PRO A 40 -5.20 1.41 0.70
CA PRO A 40 -6.60 1.40 0.31
C PRO A 40 -6.95 0.10 -0.41
N TYR A 41 -8.18 -0.40 -0.23
CA TYR A 41 -8.65 -1.61 -0.90
C TYR A 41 -9.03 -1.35 -2.36
N THR A 42 -8.00 -1.04 -3.16
CA THR A 42 -8.06 -0.80 -4.60
C THR A 42 -6.96 -1.61 -5.28
N THR A 43 -7.02 -1.77 -6.61
CA THR A 43 -5.98 -2.46 -7.39
C THR A 43 -4.61 -1.79 -7.23
N ALA A 44 -4.57 -0.45 -7.15
CA ALA A 44 -3.35 0.29 -6.89
C ALA A 44 -2.81 0.02 -5.47
N GLY A 45 -3.69 -0.01 -4.46
CA GLY A 45 -3.31 -0.33 -3.09
C GLY A 45 -2.77 -1.75 -2.93
N ALA A 46 -3.35 -2.73 -3.63
CA ALA A 46 -2.84 -4.11 -3.66
C ALA A 46 -1.41 -4.17 -4.22
N LYS A 47 -1.17 -3.46 -5.33
CA LYS A 47 0.16 -3.38 -5.95
C LYS A 47 1.16 -2.69 -5.01
N SER A 48 0.78 -1.56 -4.40
CA SER A 48 1.64 -0.83 -3.47
C SER A 48 1.97 -1.64 -2.21
N CYS A 49 1.00 -2.38 -1.67
CA CYS A 49 1.25 -3.28 -0.56
C CYS A 49 2.26 -4.36 -0.98
N ASN A 50 2.03 -5.03 -2.12
CA ASN A 50 2.90 -6.11 -2.57
C ASN A 50 4.32 -5.59 -2.86
N THR A 51 4.47 -4.43 -3.49
CA THR A 51 5.78 -3.79 -3.68
C THR A 51 6.47 -3.50 -2.35
N ALA A 52 5.74 -3.04 -1.33
CA ALA A 52 6.30 -2.78 -0.02
C ALA A 52 6.71 -4.06 0.72
N ALA A 53 5.93 -5.14 0.62
CA ALA A 53 6.30 -6.44 1.16
C ALA A 53 7.61 -6.95 0.56
N ASN A 54 7.72 -6.94 -0.78
CA ASN A 54 8.94 -7.35 -1.47
C ASN A 54 10.16 -6.47 -1.13
N ALA A 55 9.95 -5.19 -0.84
CA ALA A 55 11.02 -4.27 -0.45
C ALA A 55 11.42 -4.39 1.04
N ALA A 56 10.49 -4.80 1.91
CA ALA A 56 10.70 -4.89 3.35
C ALA A 56 11.41 -6.19 3.76
N GLY A 57 11.18 -7.29 3.04
CA GLY A 57 11.86 -8.57 3.27
C GLY A 57 10.90 -9.77 3.24
N PRO A 58 11.43 -11.00 3.30
CA PRO A 58 10.65 -12.24 3.11
C PRO A 58 9.62 -12.51 4.21
N GLU A 59 9.79 -11.90 5.39
CA GLU A 59 8.90 -12.00 6.54
C GLU A 59 7.67 -11.07 6.46
N TYR A 60 7.64 -10.17 5.48
CA TYR A 60 6.54 -9.24 5.26
C TYR A 60 5.60 -9.76 4.17
N TYR A 61 4.30 -9.63 4.39
CA TYR A 61 3.27 -10.01 3.42
C TYR A 61 2.07 -9.05 3.46
N CYS A 62 1.24 -9.14 2.43
CA CYS A 62 0.01 -8.36 2.35
C CYS A 62 -1.19 -9.21 2.75
N THR A 63 -1.90 -8.76 3.79
CA THR A 63 -3.18 -9.32 4.21
C THR A 63 -4.30 -8.31 4.00
N VAL A 64 -5.55 -8.76 4.06
CA VAL A 64 -6.72 -7.89 4.00
C VAL A 64 -7.35 -7.88 5.38
N VAL A 65 -7.58 -6.69 5.92
CA VAL A 65 -8.32 -6.54 7.16
C VAL A 65 -9.54 -5.65 6.95
N THR A 66 -10.46 -5.71 7.91
CA THR A 66 -11.61 -4.80 7.96
C THR A 66 -11.48 -3.90 9.18
N ILE A 67 -11.43 -2.58 8.94
CA ILE A 67 -11.38 -1.54 9.99
C ILE A 67 -12.67 -0.73 9.89
N GLY A 68 -13.50 -0.76 10.93
CA GLY A 68 -14.74 0.01 10.97
C GLY A 68 -15.68 -0.24 9.78
N GLY A 69 -15.74 -1.48 9.27
CA GLY A 69 -16.56 -1.86 8.11
C GLY A 69 -15.91 -1.59 6.74
N THR A 70 -14.74 -0.96 6.70
CA THR A 70 -13.99 -0.72 5.46
C THR A 70 -12.86 -1.73 5.31
N ARG A 71 -12.77 -2.37 4.13
CA ARG A 71 -11.64 -3.25 3.80
C ARG A 71 -10.41 -2.41 3.46
N VAL A 72 -9.23 -2.87 3.90
CA VAL A 72 -7.92 -2.30 3.55
C VAL A 72 -6.91 -3.43 3.33
N TYR A 73 -5.91 -3.19 2.50
CA TYR A 73 -4.73 -4.05 2.46
C TYR A 73 -3.77 -3.62 3.57
N ALA A 74 -3.11 -4.59 4.19
CA ALA A 74 -2.24 -4.38 5.33
C ALA A 74 -0.93 -5.10 5.09
N LEU A 75 0.17 -4.37 5.17
CA LEU A 75 1.49 -4.97 5.26
C LEU A 75 1.65 -5.51 6.68
N ALA A 76 1.72 -6.82 6.80
CA ALA A 76 1.84 -7.55 8.04
C ALA A 76 3.15 -8.34 8.07
N ARG A 77 3.57 -8.69 9.28
CA ARG A 77 4.67 -9.61 9.57
C ARG A 77 4.29 -10.39 10.84
N PRO A 78 4.79 -11.62 11.02
CA PRO A 78 4.59 -12.36 12.25
C PRO A 78 5.37 -11.75 13.42
#